data_AF-A0A1G8GTG9-F1
#
_entry.id   AF-A0A1G8GTG9-F1
#
_cell.length_a   1.000
_cell.length_b   1.000
_cell.length_c   1.000
_cell.angle_alpha   90.00
_cell.angle_beta   90.00
_cell.angle_gamma   90.00
#
_symmetry.space_group_name_H-M   'P 1'
#
loop_
_entity.id
_entity.type
_entity.pdbx_description
1 polymer ?
#
loop_
_entity_poly.entity_id
_entity_poly.type
_entity_poly.pdbx_seq_one_letter_code
_entity_poly.pdbx_strand_id
1 'polypeptide(L)'
;MDHARTVARAFPSIRHRFMALGREHLPFTDLDALVLTDEPAPSAVTVAQLCHEFALLSEEGAFVHLTGDGGDTLFMPPPVHLADLARSGRLVRLARDARAWGRLYRSSPWPAVAAAWSAPDRLAGVALPKPWLTRQATALAESVISPETGVDGLGYADRHLLAEARYVGRTAATENQLAAAYGIEMHNPYTDARVLEAVMSVPASDRWSARRYKPLLTDAVVGLLPGEVVRRGSKGLFAVDHHHGLRANQENVLELADGHLADLGLVRPAVLRSLLRRAVLGVDVPWGLLEPLLGTELWLRVSDTATERVRWEDRP
;
A
#
# COMPACT_ATOMS: atom_id res chain seq x y z
N MET A 1 -10.30 -17.02 13.49
CA MET A 1 -11.46 -17.24 12.58
C MET A 1 -10.97 -17.09 11.16
N ASP A 2 -11.31 -18.04 10.29
CA ASP A 2 -10.96 -17.99 8.87
C ASP A 2 -12.13 -17.34 8.10
N HIS A 3 -12.00 -16.04 7.83
CA HIS A 3 -13.06 -15.27 7.17
C HIS A 3 -13.35 -15.75 5.74
N ALA A 4 -12.36 -16.28 5.02
CA ALA A 4 -12.54 -16.78 3.66
C ALA A 4 -13.45 -18.02 3.65
N ARG A 5 -13.20 -18.97 4.57
CA ARG A 5 -14.06 -20.15 4.74
C ARG A 5 -15.47 -19.79 5.19
N THR A 6 -15.63 -18.78 6.05
CA THR A 6 -16.96 -18.28 6.44
C THR A 6 -17.74 -17.79 5.22
N VAL A 7 -17.11 -16.93 4.39
CA VAL A 7 -17.75 -16.40 3.17
C VAL A 7 -18.12 -17.55 2.24
N ALA A 8 -17.19 -18.45 1.93
CA ALA A 8 -17.46 -19.57 1.02
C ALA A 8 -18.59 -20.49 1.50
N ARG A 9 -18.73 -20.74 2.80
CA ARG A 9 -19.85 -21.53 3.35
C ARG A 9 -21.19 -20.83 3.20
N ALA A 10 -21.22 -19.50 3.18
CA ALA A 10 -22.45 -18.73 3.04
C ALA A 10 -22.93 -18.61 1.58
N PHE A 11 -22.05 -18.81 0.60
CA PHE A 11 -22.36 -18.68 -0.83
C PHE A 11 -22.09 -20.00 -1.57
N PRO A 12 -23.13 -20.78 -1.90
CA PRO A 12 -22.96 -22.07 -2.61
C PRO A 12 -22.29 -21.95 -3.99
N SER A 13 -22.34 -20.77 -4.61
CA SER A 13 -21.67 -20.47 -5.89
C SER A 13 -20.16 -20.27 -5.75
N ILE A 14 -19.62 -20.11 -4.54
CA ILE A 14 -18.19 -19.88 -4.31
C ILE A 14 -17.51 -21.22 -4.04
N ARG A 15 -16.63 -21.63 -4.97
CA ARG A 15 -15.70 -22.73 -4.74
C ARG A 15 -14.45 -22.19 -4.05
N HIS A 16 -14.27 -22.51 -2.77
CA HIS A 16 -13.08 -22.10 -2.03
C HIS A 16 -11.86 -22.96 -2.39
N ARG A 17 -10.77 -22.31 -2.80
CA ARG A 17 -9.45 -22.90 -2.97
C ARG A 17 -8.52 -22.37 -1.88
N PHE A 18 -7.84 -23.28 -1.19
CA PHE A 18 -6.90 -22.94 -0.14
C PHE A 18 -5.49 -23.18 -0.63
N MET A 19 -4.72 -22.11 -0.75
CA MET A 19 -3.29 -22.18 -1.03
C MET A 19 -2.54 -22.24 0.31
N ALA A 20 -1.93 -23.38 0.61
CA ALA A 20 -1.13 -23.53 1.81
C ALA A 20 0.22 -22.83 1.63
N LEU A 21 0.54 -21.88 2.51
CA LEU A 21 1.81 -21.16 2.45
C LEU A 21 2.91 -21.95 3.18
N GLY A 22 3.96 -22.30 2.43
CA GLY A 22 5.22 -22.86 2.89
C GLY A 22 6.40 -21.89 2.86
N ARG A 23 7.63 -22.41 2.96
CA ARG A 23 8.87 -21.62 2.99
C ARG A 23 9.15 -20.93 1.65
N GLU A 24 8.79 -21.61 0.56
CA GLU A 24 8.86 -21.16 -0.82
C GLU A 24 8.00 -19.92 -1.11
N HIS A 25 7.03 -19.61 -0.25
CA HIS A 25 6.16 -18.45 -0.36
C HIS A 25 6.57 -17.29 0.57
N LEU A 26 7.67 -17.43 1.33
CA LEU A 26 8.08 -16.37 2.23
C LEU A 26 8.57 -15.15 1.43
N PRO A 27 8.39 -13.93 1.97
CA PRO A 27 9.02 -12.74 1.40
C PRO A 27 10.54 -12.93 1.19
N PHE A 28 11.07 -12.28 0.16
CA PHE A 28 12.46 -12.35 -0.28
C PHE A 28 12.91 -13.70 -0.85
N THR A 29 11.98 -14.60 -1.11
CA THR A 29 12.25 -15.87 -1.82
C THR A 29 12.14 -15.63 -3.32
N ASP A 30 12.94 -16.36 -4.10
CA ASP A 30 12.90 -16.39 -5.58
C ASP A 30 12.80 -15.01 -6.24
N LEU A 31 13.63 -14.07 -5.79
CA LEU A 31 13.61 -12.68 -6.25
C LEU A 31 13.90 -12.53 -7.75
N ASP A 32 14.57 -13.51 -8.33
CA ASP A 32 14.89 -13.57 -9.77
C ASP A 32 13.66 -13.89 -10.63
N ALA A 33 12.54 -14.34 -10.04
CA ALA A 33 11.27 -14.53 -10.74
C ALA A 33 10.58 -13.21 -11.11
N LEU A 34 11.05 -12.07 -10.56
CA LEU A 34 10.50 -10.76 -10.89
C LEU A 34 10.78 -10.41 -12.35
N VAL A 35 9.72 -10.14 -13.10
CA VAL A 35 9.81 -9.64 -14.48
C VAL A 35 9.78 -8.11 -14.50
N LEU A 36 10.38 -7.52 -15.53
CA LEU A 36 10.37 -6.08 -15.71
C LEU A 36 8.94 -5.59 -15.97
N THR A 37 8.58 -4.54 -15.26
CA THR A 37 7.31 -3.82 -15.38
C THR A 37 7.60 -2.33 -15.55
N ASP A 38 6.59 -1.50 -15.84
CA ASP A 38 6.81 -0.08 -16.10
C ASP A 38 7.37 0.70 -14.90
N GLU A 39 7.16 0.19 -13.69
CA GLU A 39 7.65 0.74 -12.43
C GLU A 39 7.81 -0.35 -11.37
N PRO A 40 8.43 -0.09 -10.20
CA PRO A 40 8.57 -1.10 -9.16
C PRO A 40 7.22 -1.62 -8.65
N ALA A 41 7.00 -2.93 -8.73
CA ALA A 41 5.77 -3.56 -8.24
C ALA A 41 5.70 -3.59 -6.70
N PRO A 42 4.54 -3.34 -6.08
CA PRO A 42 4.35 -3.47 -4.63
C PRO A 42 4.72 -4.86 -4.10
N SER A 43 4.35 -5.89 -4.85
CA SER A 43 4.64 -7.29 -4.53
C SER A 43 6.07 -7.74 -4.90
N ALA A 44 6.99 -6.85 -5.27
CA ALA A 44 8.34 -7.24 -5.70
C ALA A 44 9.09 -8.06 -4.64
N VAL A 45 8.96 -7.70 -3.36
CA VAL A 45 9.59 -8.46 -2.27
C VAL A 45 8.84 -9.75 -1.90
N THR A 46 7.61 -9.92 -2.39
CA THR A 46 6.77 -11.10 -2.20
C THR A 46 6.51 -11.84 -3.52
N VAL A 47 7.39 -11.63 -4.51
CA VAL A 47 7.16 -12.10 -5.89
C VAL A 47 6.97 -13.61 -5.96
N ALA A 48 7.72 -14.39 -5.19
CA ALA A 48 7.54 -15.85 -5.12
C ALA A 48 6.11 -16.23 -4.75
N GLN A 49 5.54 -15.62 -3.69
CA GLN A 49 4.17 -15.92 -3.29
C GLN A 49 3.17 -15.55 -4.40
N LEU A 50 3.34 -14.36 -4.99
CA LEU A 50 2.45 -13.87 -6.03
C LEU A 50 2.48 -14.78 -7.28
N CYS A 51 3.67 -15.16 -7.74
CA CYS A 51 3.86 -16.07 -8.86
C CYS A 51 3.22 -17.44 -8.63
N HIS A 52 3.33 -17.99 -7.41
CA HIS A 52 2.67 -19.26 -7.06
C HIS A 52 1.15 -19.12 -6.98
N GLU A 53 0.64 -17.97 -6.51
CA GLU A 53 -0.80 -17.67 -6.54
C GLU A 53 -1.32 -17.61 -7.98
N PHE A 54 -0.63 -16.92 -8.87
CA PHE A 54 -0.99 -16.85 -10.29
C PHE A 54 -0.86 -18.22 -10.99
N ALA A 55 0.17 -19.00 -10.71
CA ALA A 55 0.29 -20.36 -11.23
C ALA A 55 -0.91 -21.23 -10.79
N LEU A 56 -1.29 -21.18 -9.51
CA LEU A 56 -2.45 -21.90 -8.99
C LEU A 56 -3.77 -21.46 -9.66
N LEU A 57 -3.95 -20.14 -9.86
CA LEU A 57 -5.12 -19.61 -10.55
C LEU A 57 -5.18 -20.10 -12.01
N SER A 58 -4.05 -20.07 -12.72
CA SER A 58 -3.93 -20.56 -14.09
C SER A 58 -4.22 -22.07 -14.19
N GLU A 59 -3.70 -22.87 -13.27
CA GLU A 59 -3.96 -24.33 -13.19
C GLU A 59 -5.43 -24.64 -12.93
N GLU A 60 -6.14 -23.80 -12.17
CA GLU A 60 -7.59 -23.90 -11.95
C GLU A 60 -8.41 -23.37 -13.15
N GLY A 61 -7.76 -22.88 -14.20
CA GLY A 61 -8.39 -22.34 -15.40
C GLY A 61 -9.01 -20.96 -15.19
N ALA A 62 -8.54 -20.19 -14.21
CA ALA A 62 -8.97 -18.81 -13.99
C ALA A 62 -8.20 -17.87 -14.92
N PHE A 63 -8.95 -17.16 -15.78
CA PHE A 63 -8.39 -16.15 -16.68
C PHE A 63 -8.62 -14.72 -16.15
N VAL A 64 -9.49 -14.55 -15.15
CA VAL A 64 -9.83 -13.26 -14.56
C VAL A 64 -9.69 -13.35 -13.05
N HIS A 65 -9.00 -12.38 -12.45
CA HIS A 65 -8.82 -12.28 -11.00
C HIS A 65 -9.29 -10.92 -10.48
N LEU A 66 -10.11 -10.91 -9.44
CA LEU A 66 -10.58 -9.68 -8.78
C LEU A 66 -9.93 -9.57 -7.40
N THR A 67 -9.17 -8.50 -7.15
CA THR A 67 -8.52 -8.27 -5.85
C THR A 67 -9.31 -7.27 -4.99
N GLY A 68 -8.90 -7.15 -3.73
CA GLY A 68 -9.38 -6.12 -2.81
C GLY A 68 -8.48 -4.89 -2.72
N ASP A 69 -7.48 -4.77 -3.60
CA ASP A 69 -6.46 -3.72 -3.51
C ASP A 69 -7.04 -2.33 -3.78
N GLY A 70 -6.50 -1.33 -3.08
CA GLY A 70 -7.08 0.02 -2.99
C GLY A 70 -8.23 0.18 -1.99
N GLY A 71 -8.80 -0.91 -1.48
CA GLY A 71 -9.86 -0.83 -0.46
C GLY A 71 -9.39 -0.25 0.88
N ASP A 72 -8.09 -0.23 1.18
CA ASP A 72 -7.57 0.44 2.38
C ASP A 72 -7.51 1.97 2.18
N THR A 73 -7.04 2.42 1.01
CA THR A 73 -7.00 3.83 0.61
C THR A 73 -8.35 4.51 0.70
N LEU A 74 -9.42 3.85 0.21
CA LEU A 74 -10.75 4.45 0.19
C LEU A 74 -11.44 4.49 1.56
N PHE A 75 -11.22 3.48 2.40
CA PHE A 75 -12.06 3.24 3.59
C PHE A 75 -11.32 3.34 4.92
N MET A 76 -10.02 3.65 4.92
CA MET A 76 -9.25 3.96 6.12
C MET A 76 -8.49 5.29 5.95
N PRO A 77 -9.20 6.40 5.67
CA PRO A 77 -8.54 7.67 5.46
C PRO A 77 -7.83 8.14 6.74
N PRO A 78 -6.65 8.77 6.61
CA PRO A 78 -5.99 9.46 7.72
C PRO A 78 -6.79 10.71 8.15
N PRO A 79 -6.46 11.35 9.29
CA PRO A 79 -7.27 12.41 9.90
C PRO A 79 -7.11 13.77 9.19
N VAL A 80 -6.93 13.79 7.87
CA VAL A 80 -6.71 15.00 7.07
C VAL A 80 -7.95 15.90 7.06
N HIS A 81 -9.14 15.34 7.26
CA HIS A 81 -10.40 16.10 7.38
C HIS A 81 -10.38 17.09 8.54
N LEU A 82 -9.48 16.92 9.53
CA LEU A 82 -9.27 17.91 10.58
C LEU A 82 -8.83 19.27 10.00
N ALA A 83 -7.99 19.30 8.97
CA ALA A 83 -7.60 20.55 8.32
C ALA A 83 -8.79 21.25 7.66
N ASP A 84 -9.69 20.49 7.04
CA ASP A 84 -10.92 21.05 6.45
C ASP A 84 -11.87 21.61 7.52
N LEU A 85 -11.99 20.93 8.67
CA LEU A 85 -12.77 21.43 9.80
C LEU A 85 -12.18 22.70 10.40
N ALA A 86 -10.85 22.79 10.50
CA ALA A 86 -10.15 23.99 10.96
C ALA A 86 -10.37 25.15 9.99
N ARG A 87 -10.17 24.93 8.67
CA ARG A 87 -10.39 25.93 7.62
C ARG A 87 -11.83 26.43 7.57
N SER A 88 -12.81 25.55 7.79
CA SER A 88 -14.23 25.90 7.77
C SER A 88 -14.77 26.43 9.11
N GLY A 89 -13.92 26.64 10.13
CA GLY A 89 -14.33 27.14 11.44
C GLY A 89 -15.16 26.17 12.30
N ARG A 90 -15.22 24.87 11.97
CA ARG A 90 -16.00 23.85 12.70
C ARG A 90 -15.25 23.30 13.91
N LEU A 91 -14.86 24.19 14.82
CA LEU A 91 -13.89 23.91 15.91
C LEU A 91 -14.38 22.86 16.93
N VAL A 92 -15.68 22.81 17.23
CA VAL A 92 -16.23 21.81 18.16
C VAL A 92 -16.09 20.39 17.58
N ARG A 93 -16.36 20.23 16.28
CA ARG A 93 -16.22 18.94 15.60
C ARG A 93 -14.75 18.56 15.48
N LEU A 94 -13.88 19.50 15.12
CA LEU A 94 -12.44 19.31 15.10
C LEU A 94 -11.92 18.74 16.43
N ALA A 95 -12.22 19.41 17.56
CA ALA A 95 -11.74 18.97 18.87
C ALA A 95 -12.25 17.57 19.24
N ARG A 96 -13.51 17.26 18.89
CA ARG A 96 -14.11 15.94 19.11
C ARG A 96 -13.39 14.86 18.31
N ASP A 97 -13.16 15.10 17.02
CA ASP A 97 -12.57 14.14 16.10
C ASP A 97 -11.09 13.93 16.39
N ALA A 98 -10.33 15.00 16.66
CA ALA A 98 -8.94 14.89 17.09
C ALA A 98 -8.81 14.11 18.41
N ARG A 99 -9.71 14.33 19.39
CA ARG A 99 -9.73 13.55 20.63
C ARG A 99 -10.10 12.08 20.39
N ALA A 100 -11.00 11.81 19.46
CA ALA A 100 -11.36 10.45 19.09
C ALA A 100 -10.20 9.73 18.41
N TRP A 101 -9.48 10.41 17.50
CA TRP A 101 -8.26 9.92 16.88
C TRP A 101 -7.15 9.63 17.90
N GLY A 102 -6.87 10.58 18.79
CA GLY A 102 -5.88 10.41 19.85
C GLY A 102 -6.19 9.21 20.76
N ARG A 103 -7.47 8.97 21.08
CA ARG A 103 -7.86 7.75 21.83
C ARG A 103 -7.63 6.47 21.03
N LEU A 104 -7.97 6.45 19.74
CA LEU A 104 -7.82 5.27 18.89
C LEU A 104 -6.35 4.83 18.80
N TYR A 105 -5.43 5.79 18.63
CA TYR A 105 -3.99 5.54 18.48
C TYR A 105 -3.18 5.77 19.75
N ARG A 106 -3.85 5.90 20.91
CA ARG A 106 -3.22 6.12 22.24
C ARG A 106 -2.21 7.27 22.23
N SER A 107 -2.54 8.36 21.54
CA SER A 107 -1.70 9.53 21.35
C SER A 107 -2.40 10.81 21.82
N SER A 108 -1.62 11.86 22.04
CA SER A 108 -2.17 13.19 22.32
C SER A 108 -2.92 13.72 21.09
N PRO A 109 -4.09 14.36 21.25
CA PRO A 109 -4.78 15.00 20.13
C PRO A 109 -4.10 16.29 19.66
N TRP A 110 -3.26 16.91 20.50
CA TRP A 110 -2.69 18.24 20.24
C TRP A 110 -1.80 18.33 18.99
N PRO A 111 -0.95 17.35 18.66
CA PRO A 111 -0.19 17.37 17.40
C PRO A 111 -1.09 17.38 16.17
N ALA A 112 -2.19 16.61 16.18
CA ALA A 112 -3.15 16.59 15.07
C ALA A 112 -3.92 17.91 14.97
N VAL A 113 -4.33 18.47 16.12
CA VAL A 113 -4.91 19.82 16.20
C VAL A 113 -3.93 20.83 15.61
N ALA A 114 -2.68 20.90 16.08
CA ALA A 114 -1.69 21.85 15.56
C ALA A 114 -1.42 21.69 14.05
N ALA A 115 -1.32 20.44 13.56
CA ALA A 115 -1.12 20.15 12.15
C ALA A 115 -2.28 20.64 11.27
N ALA A 116 -3.53 20.59 11.77
CA ALA A 116 -4.69 21.06 11.03
C ALA A 116 -4.64 22.54 10.61
N TRP A 117 -3.91 23.40 11.34
CA TRP A 117 -3.70 24.81 10.94
C TRP A 117 -2.37 25.06 10.25
N SER A 118 -1.30 24.41 10.73
CA SER A 118 0.08 24.80 10.37
C SER A 118 0.72 23.92 9.30
N ALA A 119 0.30 22.66 9.19
CA ALA A 119 0.89 21.69 8.27
C ALA A 119 -0.10 20.55 7.99
N PRO A 120 -1.17 20.79 7.20
CA PRO A 120 -2.18 19.78 6.89
C PRO A 120 -1.61 18.47 6.34
N ASP A 121 -0.53 18.52 5.57
CA ASP A 121 0.12 17.33 4.98
C ASP A 121 0.64 16.36 6.06
N ARG A 122 0.96 16.84 7.27
CA ARG A 122 1.36 15.98 8.39
C ARG A 122 0.20 15.16 8.96
N LEU A 123 -1.04 15.48 8.60
CA LEU A 123 -2.20 14.68 8.96
C LEU A 123 -2.34 13.44 8.08
N ALA A 124 -1.79 13.45 6.85
CA ALA A 124 -1.83 12.30 5.94
C ALA A 124 -1.02 11.10 6.48
N GLY A 125 -0.09 11.36 7.39
CA GLY A 125 0.73 10.36 8.03
C GLY A 125 1.88 11.00 8.79
N VAL A 126 2.47 10.26 9.72
CA VAL A 126 3.71 10.71 10.35
C VAL A 126 4.81 10.66 9.29
N ALA A 127 5.44 11.80 8.99
CA ALA A 127 6.67 11.84 8.22
C ALA A 127 7.77 11.14 9.04
N LEU A 128 7.82 9.82 8.95
CA LEU A 128 8.86 9.04 9.59
C LEU A 128 10.18 9.38 8.92
N PRO A 129 11.26 9.58 9.71
CA PRO A 129 12.56 9.84 9.14
C PRO A 129 12.94 8.66 8.24
N LYS A 130 13.45 8.98 7.04
CA LYS A 130 14.02 8.01 6.10
C LYS A 130 15.55 8.12 6.15
N PRO A 131 16.22 7.71 7.25
CA PRO A 131 17.65 7.93 7.42
C PRO A 131 18.50 7.11 6.46
N TRP A 132 17.92 6.23 5.64
CA TRP A 132 18.65 5.59 4.55
C TRP A 132 18.72 6.48 3.32
N LEU A 133 17.82 7.45 3.10
CA LEU A 133 17.89 8.32 1.93
C LEU A 133 19.01 9.37 2.08
N THR A 134 19.67 9.68 0.96
CA THR A 134 20.60 10.80 0.85
C THR A 134 19.85 12.10 0.53
N ARG A 135 20.52 13.24 0.68
CA ARG A 135 19.95 14.53 0.26
C ARG A 135 19.69 14.57 -1.25
N GLN A 136 20.55 13.92 -2.04
CA GLN A 136 20.39 13.79 -3.48
C GLN A 136 19.07 13.07 -3.82
N ALA A 137 18.76 11.97 -3.13
CA ALA A 137 17.51 11.26 -3.34
C ALA A 137 16.29 12.13 -3.05
N THR A 138 16.32 12.92 -1.97
CA THR A 138 15.22 13.85 -1.66
C THR A 138 15.07 14.94 -2.71
N ALA A 139 16.17 15.57 -3.13
CA ALA A 139 16.15 16.59 -4.18
C ALA A 139 15.69 16.04 -5.54
N LEU A 140 16.13 14.83 -5.90
CA LEU A 140 15.71 14.16 -7.12
C LEU A 140 14.21 13.87 -7.08
N ALA A 141 13.70 13.32 -5.98
CA ALA A 141 12.27 13.07 -5.79
C ALA A 141 11.45 14.36 -5.95
N GLU A 142 11.88 15.46 -5.31
CA GLU A 142 11.23 16.78 -5.45
C GLU A 142 11.23 17.29 -6.90
N SER A 143 12.25 16.95 -7.71
CA SER A 143 12.34 17.40 -9.10
C SER A 143 11.46 16.62 -10.08
N VAL A 144 11.05 15.40 -9.74
CA VAL A 144 10.26 14.52 -10.63
C VAL A 144 8.79 14.42 -10.23
N ILE A 145 8.44 14.81 -9.00
CA ILE A 145 7.05 14.87 -8.55
C ILE A 145 6.37 16.05 -9.25
N SER A 146 5.49 15.75 -10.19
CA SER A 146 4.65 16.76 -10.81
C SER A 146 3.51 17.17 -9.88
N PRO A 147 3.20 18.47 -9.76
CA PRO A 147 2.07 18.92 -8.96
C PRO A 147 0.76 18.36 -9.55
N GLU A 148 -0.14 17.96 -8.67
CA GLU A 148 -1.44 17.46 -9.08
C GLU A 148 -2.27 18.55 -9.77
N THR A 149 -2.81 18.22 -10.95
CA THR A 149 -3.73 19.09 -11.68
C THR A 149 -5.18 18.70 -11.42
N GLY A 150 -6.11 19.65 -11.59
CA GLY A 150 -7.55 19.42 -11.46
C GLY A 150 -8.06 19.25 -10.03
N VAL A 151 -7.29 19.71 -9.04
CA VAL A 151 -7.63 19.61 -7.60
C VAL A 151 -8.13 20.93 -7.00
N ASP A 152 -8.40 21.91 -7.86
CA ASP A 152 -8.92 23.21 -7.46
C ASP A 152 -10.32 23.07 -6.85
N GLY A 153 -10.55 23.78 -5.75
CA GLY A 153 -11.83 23.72 -5.02
C GLY A 153 -11.98 22.53 -4.06
N LEU A 154 -11.17 21.48 -4.17
CA LEU A 154 -11.20 20.35 -3.24
C LEU A 154 -10.66 20.72 -1.84
N GLY A 155 -11.23 20.09 -0.80
CA GLY A 155 -10.70 20.13 0.55
C GLY A 155 -9.40 19.33 0.69
N TYR A 156 -8.66 19.53 1.77
CA TYR A 156 -7.40 18.82 2.04
C TYR A 156 -7.59 17.30 2.04
N ALA A 157 -8.69 16.81 2.65
CA ALA A 157 -8.95 15.39 2.72
C ALA A 157 -9.27 14.77 1.35
N ASP A 158 -9.99 15.50 0.49
CA ASP A 158 -10.32 15.03 -0.86
C ASP A 158 -9.10 15.03 -1.77
N ARG A 159 -8.25 16.05 -1.67
CA ARG A 159 -6.96 16.10 -2.37
C ARG A 159 -6.07 14.92 -1.99
N HIS A 160 -5.93 14.68 -0.68
CA HIS A 160 -5.13 13.57 -0.20
C HIS A 160 -5.68 12.21 -0.66
N LEU A 161 -7.00 11.99 -0.56
CA LEU A 161 -7.63 10.76 -1.03
C LEU A 161 -7.40 10.54 -2.54
N LEU A 162 -7.52 11.59 -3.34
CA LEU A 162 -7.29 11.50 -4.79
C LEU A 162 -5.83 11.18 -5.12
N ALA A 163 -4.88 11.81 -4.41
CA ALA A 163 -3.45 11.53 -4.57
C ALA A 163 -3.12 10.06 -4.25
N GLU A 164 -3.64 9.54 -3.13
CA GLU A 164 -3.46 8.14 -2.75
C GLU A 164 -4.16 7.19 -3.73
N ALA A 165 -5.36 7.52 -4.20
CA ALA A 165 -6.08 6.70 -5.17
C ALA A 165 -5.32 6.62 -6.51
N ARG A 166 -4.72 7.71 -6.97
CA ARG A 166 -3.84 7.74 -8.14
C ARG A 166 -2.58 6.91 -7.92
N TYR A 167 -1.94 7.06 -6.76
CA TYR A 167 -0.77 6.26 -6.39
C TYR A 167 -1.08 4.76 -6.45
N VAL A 168 -2.17 4.33 -5.81
CA VAL A 168 -2.55 2.91 -5.79
C VAL A 168 -3.02 2.42 -7.16
N GLY A 169 -3.78 3.23 -7.91
CA GLY A 169 -4.20 2.87 -9.26
C GLY A 169 -3.01 2.62 -10.18
N ARG A 170 -1.98 3.47 -10.09
CA ARG A 170 -0.72 3.31 -10.83
C ARG A 170 0.01 2.03 -10.42
N THR A 171 0.21 1.78 -9.12
CA THR A 171 0.91 0.57 -8.67
C THR A 171 0.13 -0.72 -8.90
N ALA A 172 -1.20 -0.66 -8.90
CA ALA A 172 -2.06 -1.79 -9.25
C ALA A 172 -1.93 -2.17 -10.74
N ALA A 173 -1.71 -1.19 -11.62
CA ALA A 173 -1.39 -1.47 -13.02
C ALA A 173 -0.08 -2.27 -13.16
N THR A 174 0.89 -2.02 -12.29
CA THR A 174 2.15 -2.79 -12.24
C THR A 174 1.92 -4.25 -11.83
N GLU A 175 1.09 -4.51 -10.83
CA GLU A 175 0.75 -5.90 -10.47
C GLU A 175 -0.08 -6.58 -11.56
N ASN A 176 -0.93 -5.84 -12.28
CA ASN A 176 -1.65 -6.37 -13.44
C ASN A 176 -0.70 -6.82 -14.56
N GLN A 177 0.45 -6.14 -14.75
CA GLN A 177 1.48 -6.59 -15.70
C GLN A 177 2.12 -7.93 -15.26
N LEU A 178 2.36 -8.10 -13.96
CA LEU A 178 2.84 -9.38 -13.42
C LEU A 178 1.81 -10.50 -13.62
N ALA A 179 0.52 -10.23 -13.38
CA ALA A 179 -0.56 -11.18 -13.60
C ALA A 179 -0.69 -11.58 -15.08
N ALA A 180 -0.54 -10.61 -15.99
CA ALA A 180 -0.62 -10.84 -17.43
C ALA A 180 0.44 -11.83 -17.94
N ALA A 181 1.62 -11.89 -17.30
CA ALA A 181 2.65 -12.87 -17.63
C ALA A 181 2.20 -14.33 -17.39
N TYR A 182 1.17 -14.54 -16.57
CA TYR A 182 0.55 -15.84 -16.31
C TYR A 182 -0.78 -16.05 -17.07
N GLY A 183 -1.12 -15.14 -18.00
CA GLY A 183 -2.38 -15.18 -18.74
C GLY A 183 -3.60 -14.79 -17.90
N ILE A 184 -3.39 -14.05 -16.80
CA ILE A 184 -4.46 -13.60 -15.90
C ILE A 184 -4.77 -12.12 -16.12
N GLU A 185 -6.02 -11.82 -16.44
CA GLU A 185 -6.57 -10.47 -16.42
C GLU A 185 -6.96 -10.09 -14.99
N MET A 186 -6.09 -9.32 -14.33
CA MET A 186 -6.34 -8.86 -12.97
C MET A 186 -7.07 -7.51 -12.96
N HIS A 187 -8.13 -7.39 -12.16
CA HIS A 187 -8.83 -6.13 -11.92
C HIS A 187 -8.84 -5.74 -10.45
N ASN A 188 -8.82 -4.43 -10.22
CA ASN A 188 -8.79 -3.79 -8.91
C ASN A 188 -10.02 -2.88 -8.78
N PRO A 189 -11.21 -3.41 -8.42
CA PRO A 189 -12.45 -2.63 -8.47
C PRO A 189 -12.44 -1.35 -7.60
N TYR A 190 -11.64 -1.29 -6.54
CA TYR A 190 -11.52 -0.08 -5.72
C TYR A 190 -10.68 1.03 -6.36
N THR A 191 -10.02 0.78 -7.49
CA THR A 191 -9.37 1.84 -8.28
C THR A 191 -10.28 2.38 -9.38
N ASP A 192 -11.52 1.90 -9.49
CA ASP A 192 -12.51 2.39 -10.44
C ASP A 192 -12.98 3.81 -10.07
N ALA A 193 -13.05 4.68 -11.07
CA ALA A 193 -13.43 6.08 -10.89
C ALA A 193 -14.83 6.24 -10.27
N ARG A 194 -15.79 5.37 -10.61
CA ARG A 194 -17.17 5.44 -10.09
C ARG A 194 -17.22 5.06 -8.62
N VAL A 195 -16.38 4.12 -8.18
CA VAL A 195 -16.25 3.76 -6.76
C VAL A 195 -15.60 4.91 -5.99
N LEU A 196 -14.55 5.51 -6.54
CA LEU A 196 -13.91 6.70 -5.96
C LEU A 196 -14.91 7.87 -5.85
N GLU A 197 -15.64 8.19 -6.92
CA GLU A 197 -16.68 9.23 -6.95
C GLU A 197 -17.77 8.97 -5.90
N ALA A 198 -18.22 7.73 -5.76
CA ALA A 198 -19.20 7.36 -4.74
C ALA A 198 -18.68 7.60 -3.31
N VAL A 199 -17.42 7.23 -3.03
CA VAL A 199 -16.79 7.51 -1.73
C VAL A 199 -16.62 9.02 -1.52
N MET A 200 -16.18 9.74 -2.55
CA MET A 200 -15.96 11.19 -2.50
C MET A 200 -17.25 11.99 -2.35
N SER A 201 -18.40 11.44 -2.76
CA SER A 201 -19.72 12.07 -2.56
C SER A 201 -20.11 12.21 -1.07
N VAL A 202 -19.53 11.37 -0.20
CA VAL A 202 -19.71 11.47 1.26
C VAL A 202 -18.78 12.55 1.81
N PRO A 203 -19.23 13.48 2.69
CA PRO A 203 -18.34 14.46 3.31
C PRO A 203 -17.15 13.80 4.01
N ALA A 204 -15.94 14.34 3.83
CA ALA A 204 -14.71 13.75 4.37
C ALA A 204 -14.75 13.47 5.88
N SER A 205 -15.42 14.34 6.66
CA SER A 205 -15.59 14.15 8.12
C SER A 205 -16.44 12.95 8.52
N ASP A 206 -17.19 12.38 7.59
CA ASP A 206 -18.12 11.27 7.79
C ASP A 206 -17.60 9.95 7.17
N ARG A 207 -16.48 9.98 6.44
CA ARG A 207 -15.84 8.77 5.85
C ARG A 207 -15.09 7.91 6.86
N TRP A 208 -14.80 8.45 8.05
CA TRP A 208 -13.99 7.78 9.08
C TRP A 208 -14.78 7.54 10.37
N SER A 209 -14.28 6.65 11.22
CA SER A 209 -14.83 6.45 12.57
C SER A 209 -13.78 5.92 13.55
N ALA A 210 -13.80 6.45 14.77
CA ALA A 210 -12.99 5.91 15.87
C ALA A 210 -13.58 4.64 16.51
N ARG A 211 -14.81 4.23 16.12
CA ARG A 211 -15.53 3.10 16.73
C ARG A 211 -15.85 1.99 15.76
N ARG A 212 -15.98 2.32 14.47
CA ARG A 212 -16.35 1.39 13.41
C ARG A 212 -15.17 1.27 12.46
N TYR A 213 -14.70 0.04 12.24
CA TYR A 213 -13.70 -0.26 11.23
C TYR A 213 -14.33 -0.12 9.84
N LYS A 214 -13.72 0.67 8.93
CA LYS A 214 -14.20 0.94 7.55
C LYS A 214 -15.72 1.23 7.45
N PRO A 215 -16.23 2.30 8.10
CA PRO A 215 -17.67 2.49 8.32
C PRO A 215 -18.50 2.50 7.03
N LEU A 216 -18.03 3.16 5.98
CA LEU A 216 -18.73 3.23 4.69
C LEU A 216 -18.78 1.88 3.99
N LEU A 217 -17.67 1.13 3.97
CA LEU A 217 -17.65 -0.21 3.39
C LEU A 217 -18.58 -1.14 4.15
N THR A 218 -18.52 -1.12 5.49
CA THR A 218 -19.42 -1.89 6.36
C THR A 218 -20.89 -1.59 6.08
N ASP A 219 -21.26 -0.31 5.90
CA ASP A 219 -22.63 0.08 5.58
C ASP A 219 -23.03 -0.36 4.16
N ALA A 220 -22.09 -0.36 3.20
CA ALA A 220 -22.36 -0.79 1.83
C ALA A 220 -22.54 -2.31 1.67
N VAL A 221 -21.85 -3.12 2.49
CA VAL A 221 -21.88 -4.59 2.37
C VAL A 221 -22.75 -5.28 3.41
N VAL A 222 -23.40 -4.51 4.30
CA VAL A 222 -24.34 -5.08 5.27
C VAL A 222 -25.49 -5.78 4.54
N GLY A 223 -25.78 -7.02 4.92
CA GLY A 223 -26.75 -7.86 4.21
C GLY A 223 -26.22 -8.58 2.96
N LEU A 224 -25.05 -8.20 2.45
CA LEU A 224 -24.37 -8.92 1.35
C LEU A 224 -23.38 -9.96 1.85
N LEU A 225 -22.84 -9.82 3.06
CA LEU A 225 -21.86 -10.74 3.65
C LEU A 225 -22.31 -11.26 5.02
N PRO A 226 -21.80 -12.43 5.46
CA PRO A 226 -22.06 -12.94 6.81
C PRO A 226 -21.74 -11.91 7.89
N GLY A 227 -22.64 -11.75 8.87
CA GLY A 227 -22.53 -10.70 9.87
C GLY A 227 -21.22 -10.74 10.68
N GLU A 228 -20.61 -11.91 10.87
CA GLU A 228 -19.30 -12.03 11.55
C GLU A 228 -18.13 -11.47 10.72
N VAL A 229 -18.22 -11.50 9.39
CA VAL A 229 -17.22 -10.89 8.49
C VAL A 229 -17.40 -9.38 8.49
N VAL A 230 -18.65 -8.91 8.44
CA VAL A 230 -19.00 -7.47 8.49
C VAL A 230 -18.57 -6.82 9.81
N ARG A 231 -18.72 -7.53 10.94
CA ARG A 231 -18.33 -7.05 12.27
C ARG A 231 -16.83 -7.18 12.57
N ARG A 232 -16.02 -7.67 11.63
CA ARG A 232 -14.57 -7.80 11.85
C ARG A 232 -13.96 -6.42 12.08
N GLY A 233 -13.31 -6.26 13.23
CA GLY A 233 -12.75 -4.97 13.66
C GLY A 233 -11.32 -4.67 13.21
N SER A 234 -10.63 -5.60 12.54
CA SER A 234 -9.23 -5.42 12.13
C SER A 234 -8.86 -6.26 10.90
N LYS A 235 -7.77 -5.86 10.23
CA LYS A 235 -7.06 -6.68 9.23
C LYS A 235 -6.03 -7.58 9.93
N GLY A 236 -5.61 -8.66 9.26
CA GLY A 236 -4.44 -9.43 9.70
C GLY A 236 -3.17 -8.60 9.59
N LEU A 237 -2.15 -8.92 10.41
CA LEU A 237 -0.82 -8.35 10.29
C LEU A 237 0.10 -9.32 9.55
N PHE A 238 0.89 -8.81 8.60
CA PHE A 238 1.79 -9.61 7.76
C PHE A 238 3.27 -9.44 8.14
N ALA A 239 3.59 -8.56 9.11
CA ALA A 239 4.97 -8.27 9.50
C ALA A 239 5.76 -9.51 9.95
N VAL A 240 5.08 -10.50 10.55
CA VAL A 240 5.72 -11.76 10.99
C VAL A 240 6.32 -12.52 9.80
N ASP A 241 5.60 -12.58 8.68
CA ASP A 241 6.07 -13.26 7.46
C ASP A 241 7.27 -12.51 6.86
N HIS A 242 7.27 -11.18 6.90
CA HIS A 242 8.39 -10.34 6.47
C HIS A 242 9.65 -10.60 7.31
N HIS A 243 9.53 -10.65 8.63
CA HIS A 243 10.65 -11.01 9.51
C HIS A 243 11.11 -12.46 9.31
N HIS A 244 10.22 -13.39 8.95
CA HIS A 244 10.59 -14.77 8.70
C HIS A 244 11.31 -14.93 7.36
N GLY A 245 10.76 -14.37 6.28
CA GLY A 245 11.38 -14.34 4.96
C GLY A 245 12.74 -13.65 4.97
N LEU A 246 12.83 -12.49 5.63
CA LEU A 246 14.10 -11.79 5.80
C LEU A 246 15.16 -12.65 6.50
N ARG A 247 14.80 -13.39 7.55
CA ARG A 247 15.75 -14.29 8.25
C ARG A 247 16.16 -15.47 7.37
N ALA A 248 15.22 -16.03 6.61
CA ALA A 248 15.47 -17.16 5.72
C ALA A 248 16.38 -16.78 4.54
N ASN A 249 16.27 -15.54 4.05
CA ASN A 249 16.94 -15.04 2.85
C ASN A 249 17.95 -13.90 3.16
N GLN A 250 18.49 -13.86 4.38
CA GLN A 250 19.19 -12.67 4.89
C GLN A 250 20.40 -12.24 4.05
N GLU A 251 21.15 -13.19 3.47
CA GLU A 251 22.34 -12.89 2.68
C GLU A 251 21.93 -12.08 1.43
N ASN A 252 21.02 -12.64 0.63
CA ASN A 252 20.47 -11.99 -0.57
C ASN A 252 19.84 -10.63 -0.25
N VAL A 253 19.09 -10.52 0.86
CA VAL A 253 18.44 -9.24 1.21
C VAL A 253 19.45 -8.19 1.67
N LEU A 254 20.52 -8.57 2.36
CA LEU A 254 21.56 -7.63 2.76
C LEU A 254 22.35 -7.11 1.56
N GLU A 255 22.50 -7.90 0.49
CA GLU A 255 23.09 -7.44 -0.78
C GLU A 255 22.25 -6.36 -1.48
N LEU A 256 20.93 -6.31 -1.27
CA LEU A 256 20.08 -5.22 -1.78
C LEU A 256 20.47 -3.86 -1.21
N ALA A 257 21.19 -3.80 -0.08
CA ALA A 257 21.60 -2.54 0.52
C ALA A 257 22.76 -1.86 -0.23
N ASP A 258 23.51 -2.61 -1.03
CA ASP A 258 24.75 -2.16 -1.70
C ASP A 258 24.66 -2.26 -3.23
N GLY A 259 23.44 -2.32 -3.81
CA GLY A 259 23.27 -2.41 -5.26
C GLY A 259 23.00 -1.05 -5.94
N HIS A 260 22.11 -1.04 -6.92
CA HIS A 260 21.92 0.10 -7.84
C HIS A 260 21.60 1.42 -7.13
N LEU A 261 20.72 1.39 -6.13
CA LEU A 261 20.38 2.60 -5.39
C LEU A 261 21.57 3.17 -4.62
N ALA A 262 22.50 2.31 -4.19
CA ALA A 262 23.72 2.71 -3.51
C ALA A 262 24.72 3.31 -4.50
N ASP A 263 24.91 2.68 -5.65
CA ASP A 263 25.80 3.14 -6.72
C ASP A 263 25.36 4.50 -7.29
N LEU A 264 24.05 4.74 -7.38
CA LEU A 264 23.48 6.03 -7.76
C LEU A 264 23.61 7.11 -6.67
N GLY A 265 24.10 6.76 -5.48
CA GLY A 265 24.23 7.67 -4.33
C GLY A 265 22.87 8.07 -3.72
N LEU A 266 21.80 7.31 -3.98
CA LEU A 266 20.45 7.62 -3.50
C LEU A 266 20.19 7.11 -2.08
N VAL A 267 20.88 6.03 -1.68
CA VAL A 267 20.80 5.48 -0.33
C VAL A 267 22.14 5.53 0.40
N ARG A 268 22.07 5.38 1.73
CA ARG A 268 23.20 5.20 2.65
C ARG A 268 23.29 3.71 3.02
N PRO A 269 24.14 2.90 2.37
CA PRO A 269 24.13 1.45 2.50
C PRO A 269 24.33 0.98 3.94
N ALA A 270 25.25 1.61 4.68
CA ALA A 270 25.51 1.26 6.07
C ALA A 270 24.28 1.42 6.97
N VAL A 271 23.46 2.45 6.75
CA VAL A 271 22.24 2.70 7.53
C VAL A 271 21.16 1.68 7.18
N LEU A 272 20.97 1.42 5.88
CA LEU A 272 20.00 0.43 5.39
C LEU A 272 20.36 -0.98 5.88
N ARG A 273 21.62 -1.39 5.75
CA ARG A 273 22.12 -2.68 6.25
C ARG A 273 21.92 -2.82 7.76
N SER A 274 22.17 -1.75 8.53
CA SER A 274 21.93 -1.76 9.96
C SER A 274 20.44 -1.95 10.29
N LEU A 275 19.53 -1.33 9.53
CA LEU A 275 18.09 -1.50 9.68
C LEU A 275 17.67 -2.95 9.40
N LEU A 276 18.11 -3.52 8.27
CA LEU A 276 17.82 -4.89 7.88
C LEU A 276 18.34 -5.89 8.92
N ARG A 277 19.58 -5.72 9.41
CA ARG A 277 20.12 -6.58 10.49
C ARG A 277 19.30 -6.52 11.77
N ARG A 278 18.73 -5.37 12.14
CA ARG A 278 17.81 -5.28 13.29
C ARG A 278 16.50 -6.01 13.01
N ALA A 279 15.97 -5.90 11.80
CA ALA A 279 14.77 -6.62 11.39
C ALA A 279 14.97 -8.15 11.37
N VAL A 280 16.18 -8.63 10.99
CA VAL A 280 16.57 -10.05 11.13
C VAL A 280 16.46 -10.51 12.59
N LEU A 281 16.80 -9.64 13.56
CA LEU A 281 16.66 -9.92 14.99
C LEU A 281 15.22 -9.77 15.53
N GLY A 282 14.24 -9.52 14.65
CA GLY A 282 12.84 -9.34 15.03
C GLY A 282 12.50 -7.96 15.60
N VAL A 283 13.40 -6.98 15.47
CA VAL A 283 13.10 -5.59 15.85
C VAL A 283 12.13 -5.00 14.83
N ASP A 284 11.06 -4.37 15.32
CA ASP A 284 10.09 -3.70 14.47
C ASP A 284 10.75 -2.57 13.65
N VAL A 285 10.45 -2.56 12.36
CA VAL A 285 10.98 -1.61 11.37
C VAL A 285 9.83 -1.09 10.50
N PRO A 286 9.96 0.10 9.89
CA PRO A 286 8.89 0.66 9.07
C PRO A 286 8.82 -0.07 7.72
N TRP A 287 8.25 -1.28 7.70
CA TRP A 287 8.11 -2.13 6.51
C TRP A 287 7.47 -1.40 5.34
N GLY A 288 6.39 -0.65 5.56
CA GLY A 288 5.75 0.16 4.51
C GLY A 288 6.63 1.28 3.90
N LEU A 289 7.80 1.58 4.47
CA LEU A 289 8.80 2.47 3.87
C LEU A 289 10.01 1.72 3.28
N LEU A 290 10.27 0.50 3.76
CA LEU A 290 11.37 -0.35 3.27
C LEU A 290 10.96 -1.16 2.04
N GLU A 291 9.72 -1.66 1.98
CA GLU A 291 9.24 -2.47 0.86
C GLU A 291 9.32 -1.73 -0.48
N PRO A 292 8.85 -0.47 -0.63
CA PRO A 292 9.01 0.25 -1.89
C PRO A 292 10.48 0.50 -2.27
N LEU A 293 11.35 0.68 -1.26
CA LEU A 293 12.78 0.87 -1.48
C LEU A 293 13.43 -0.40 -2.04
N LEU A 294 13.17 -1.54 -1.40
CA LEU A 294 13.70 -2.84 -1.82
C LEU A 294 13.08 -3.28 -3.15
N GLY A 295 11.80 -3.02 -3.36
CA GLY A 295 11.14 -3.24 -4.65
C GLY A 295 11.76 -2.40 -5.77
N THR A 296 12.14 -1.15 -5.49
CA THR A 296 12.85 -0.30 -6.48
C THR A 296 14.22 -0.87 -6.82
N GLU A 297 14.98 -1.32 -5.83
CA GLU A 297 16.28 -1.98 -6.05
C GLU A 297 16.13 -3.25 -6.91
N LEU A 298 15.12 -4.09 -6.63
CA LEU A 298 14.84 -5.29 -7.42
C LEU A 298 14.43 -4.94 -8.85
N TRP A 299 13.58 -3.94 -9.03
CA TRP A 299 13.17 -3.47 -10.35
C TRP A 299 14.36 -2.97 -11.17
N LEU A 300 15.30 -2.22 -10.56
CA LEU A 300 16.54 -1.78 -11.23
C LEU A 300 17.42 -2.96 -11.65
N ARG A 301 17.57 -3.98 -10.80
CA ARG A 301 18.32 -5.20 -11.14
C ARG A 301 17.76 -5.93 -12.35
N VAL A 302 16.43 -6.07 -12.44
CA VAL A 302 15.77 -6.69 -13.58
C VAL A 302 15.84 -5.81 -14.84
N SER A 303 15.86 -4.48 -14.67
CA SER A 303 15.98 -3.55 -15.81
C SER A 303 17.31 -3.66 -16.57
N ASP A 304 18.38 -4.06 -15.89
CA ASP A 304 19.71 -4.26 -16.50
C ASP A 304 19.77 -5.53 -17.36
N THR A 305 18.97 -6.55 -17.03
CA THR A 305 18.93 -7.83 -17.76
C THR A 305 17.91 -7.83 -18.90
N ALA A 306 17.04 -6.81 -18.96
CA ALA A 306 16.03 -6.69 -20.00
C ALA A 306 16.65 -6.47 -21.40
N THR A 307 16.41 -7.41 -22.30
CA THR A 307 16.91 -7.41 -23.68
C THR A 307 16.01 -6.66 -24.66
N GLU A 308 14.73 -6.47 -24.32
CA GLU A 308 13.76 -5.72 -25.11
C GLU A 308 13.52 -4.35 -24.48
N ARG A 309 14.09 -3.30 -25.10
CA ARG A 309 13.93 -1.92 -24.65
C ARG A 309 13.01 -1.18 -25.60
N VAL A 310 11.90 -0.66 -25.08
CA VAL A 310 11.07 0.29 -25.83
C VAL A 310 11.90 1.57 -26.01
N ARG A 311 12.15 1.96 -27.26
CA ARG A 311 12.76 3.26 -27.55
C ARG A 311 11.67 4.32 -27.43
N TRP A 312 11.81 5.22 -26.46
CA TRP A 312 11.01 6.42 -26.42
C TRP A 312 11.40 7.29 -27.63
N GLU A 313 10.46 7.49 -28.55
CA GLU A 313 10.59 8.49 -29.59
C GLU A 313 10.27 9.84 -28.97
N ASP A 314 11.24 10.77 -28.96
CA ASP A 314 10.97 12.15 -28.61
C ASP A 314 9.89 12.68 -29.57
N ARG A 315 8.74 13.10 -29.01
CA ARG A 315 7.71 13.77 -29.82
C ARG A 315 8.34 15.06 -30.40
N PRO A 316 8.31 15.26 -31.73
CA PRO A 316 8.87 16.45 -32.38
C PRO A 316 8.13 17.73 -32.01
#